data_AF-A0A3M7P7U5-F1
#
_entry.id   AF-A0A3M7P7U5-F1
#
_cell.length_a   1.000
_cell.length_b   1.000
_cell.length_c   1.000
_cell.angle_alpha   90.00
_cell.angle_beta   90.00
_cell.angle_gamma   90.00
#
_symmetry.space_group_name_H-M   'P 1'
#
loop_
_entity.id
_entity.type
_entity.pdbx_description
1 polymer ?
#
loop_
_entity_poly.entity_id
_entity_poly.type
_entity_poly.pdbx_seq_one_letter_code
_entity_poly.pdbx_strand_id
1 'polypeptide(L)'
;GAYRKCLAEKDECISALKVEISELRSRVDVIERRQKEPIPSTSFNWSKIVSGNTHKDENAVAMITTITTEMKKKEERANNVILAIPEAKLTEPNGEADFAKKLATDMGISGMKIKNVRRIKRKLEGSTTILITNKTDPVLLVVELETKEAKMEMVRKSRSLRQIAEYNDVY
;
A
#
# COMPACT_ATOMS: atom_id res chain seq x y z
N GLY A 1 57.08 -18.50 -11.35
CA GLY A 1 56.43 -19.54 -10.53
C GLY A 1 54.92 -19.37 -10.54
N ALA A 2 54.23 -19.99 -11.49
CA ALA A 2 52.78 -19.85 -11.69
C ALA A 2 51.97 -20.45 -10.52
N TYR A 3 52.45 -21.52 -9.90
CA TYR A 3 51.83 -22.16 -8.74
C TYR A 3 51.70 -21.23 -7.53
N ARG A 4 52.73 -20.44 -7.22
CA ARG A 4 52.68 -19.50 -6.08
C ARG A 4 51.68 -18.38 -6.30
N LYS A 5 51.52 -17.93 -7.54
CA LYS A 5 50.55 -16.90 -7.91
C LYS A 5 49.10 -17.41 -7.78
N CYS A 6 48.83 -18.61 -8.29
CA CYS A 6 47.54 -19.28 -8.15
C CYS A 6 47.17 -19.56 -6.68
N LEU A 7 48.15 -19.89 -5.83
CA LEU A 7 47.92 -20.09 -4.40
C LEU A 7 47.52 -18.77 -3.70
N ALA A 8 48.21 -17.67 -4.01
CA ALA A 8 47.91 -16.36 -3.45
C ALA A 8 46.52 -15.85 -3.86
N GLU A 9 46.14 -16.03 -5.13
CA GLU A 9 44.80 -15.67 -5.63
C GLU A 9 43.69 -16.50 -4.95
N LYS A 10 43.95 -17.78 -4.64
CA LYS A 10 43.03 -18.61 -3.87
C LYS A 10 42.91 -18.16 -2.42
N ASP A 11 44.02 -17.82 -1.77
CA ASP A 11 44.01 -17.34 -0.38
C ASP A 11 43.27 -15.99 -0.25
N GLU A 12 43.38 -15.12 -1.26
CA GLU A 12 42.63 -13.88 -1.34
C GLU A 12 41.13 -14.13 -1.53
N CYS A 13 40.74 -15.05 -2.41
CA CYS A 13 39.34 -15.47 -2.57
C CYS A 13 38.77 -16.09 -1.28
N ILE A 14 39.53 -16.94 -0.60
CA ILE A 14 39.13 -17.54 0.67
C ILE A 14 38.96 -16.47 1.75
N SER A 15 39.83 -15.47 1.78
CA SER A 15 39.75 -14.36 2.73
C SER A 15 38.52 -13.49 2.48
N ALA A 16 38.21 -13.17 1.22
CA ALA A 16 37.01 -12.44 0.83
C ALA A 16 35.73 -13.18 1.23
N LEU A 17 35.66 -14.50 0.97
CA LEU A 17 34.51 -15.32 1.36
C LEU A 17 34.31 -15.37 2.88
N LYS A 18 35.39 -15.41 3.67
CA LYS A 18 35.29 -15.37 5.15
C LYS A 18 34.72 -14.05 5.66
N VAL A 19 35.07 -12.94 5.02
CA VAL A 19 34.52 -11.61 5.36
C VAL A 19 33.02 -11.58 5.03
N GLU A 20 32.63 -12.04 3.84
CA GLU A 20 31.22 -12.08 3.42
C GLU A 20 30.37 -12.96 4.33
N ILE A 21 30.85 -14.15 4.71
CA ILE A 21 30.17 -15.03 5.67
C ILE A 21 30.00 -14.33 7.02
N SER A 22 31.00 -13.58 7.47
CA SER A 22 30.92 -12.85 8.74
C SER A 22 29.90 -11.71 8.70
N GLU A 23 29.83 -11.00 7.58
CA GLU A 23 28.83 -9.96 7.37
C GLU A 23 27.41 -10.51 7.25
N LEU A 24 27.23 -11.63 6.53
CA LEU A 24 25.94 -12.31 6.43
C LEU A 24 25.47 -12.82 7.80
N ARG A 25 26.36 -13.40 8.61
CA ARG A 25 26.05 -13.80 10.00
C ARG A 25 25.61 -12.61 10.85
N SER A 26 26.30 -11.48 10.73
CA SER A 26 25.91 -10.25 11.43
C SER A 26 24.53 -9.74 11.00
N ARG A 27 24.22 -9.79 9.69
CA ARG A 27 22.89 -9.42 9.17
C ARG A 27 21.81 -10.37 9.67
N VAL A 28 22.07 -11.67 9.74
CA VAL A 28 21.15 -12.67 10.32
C VAL A 28 20.90 -12.38 11.80
N ASP A 29 21.94 -12.13 12.60
CA ASP A 29 21.82 -11.74 14.01
C ASP A 29 20.95 -10.48 14.19
N VAL A 30 21.13 -9.47 13.35
CA VAL A 30 20.31 -8.24 13.38
C VAL A 30 18.86 -8.54 13.01
N ILE A 31 18.60 -9.41 12.05
CA ILE A 31 17.25 -9.83 11.65
C ILE A 31 16.58 -10.64 12.78
N GLU A 32 17.29 -11.59 13.39
CA GLU A 32 16.79 -12.39 14.52
C GLU A 32 16.49 -11.50 15.74
N ARG A 33 17.34 -10.52 16.05
CA ARG A 33 17.09 -9.54 17.11
C ARG A 33 15.92 -8.62 16.78
N ARG A 34 15.71 -8.26 15.51
CA ARG A 34 14.53 -7.48 15.07
C ARG A 34 13.24 -8.29 15.10
N GLN A 35 13.29 -9.61 14.94
CA GLN A 35 12.13 -10.50 15.15
C GLN A 35 11.75 -10.68 16.64
N LYS A 36 12.56 -10.15 17.57
CA LYS A 36 12.31 -10.15 19.01
C LYS A 36 11.54 -8.92 19.51
N GLU A 37 10.94 -8.11 18.64
CA GLU A 37 9.73 -7.42 19.07
C GLU A 37 8.70 -8.51 19.35
N PRO A 38 8.21 -8.65 20.59
CA PRO A 38 7.22 -9.65 20.88
C PRO A 38 6.00 -9.29 20.02
N ILE A 39 5.74 -10.07 18.98
CA ILE A 39 4.35 -10.35 18.64
C ILE A 39 3.77 -10.77 19.98
N PRO A 40 2.80 -10.05 20.55
CA PRO A 40 2.23 -10.47 21.82
C PRO A 40 1.64 -11.85 21.56
N SER A 41 2.35 -12.89 21.98
CA SER A 41 1.88 -14.27 22.03
C SER A 41 0.92 -14.41 23.20
N THR A 42 0.05 -13.41 23.36
CA THR A 42 -1.09 -13.55 24.21
C THR A 42 -1.97 -14.56 23.51
N SER A 43 -1.97 -15.79 24.02
CA SER A 43 -2.85 -16.85 23.54
C SER A 43 -4.26 -16.28 23.53
N PHE A 44 -4.80 -16.06 22.34
CA PHE A 44 -6.12 -15.46 22.15
C PHE A 44 -7.15 -16.40 22.78
N ASN A 45 -7.67 -16.02 23.94
CA ASN A 45 -8.58 -16.87 24.68
C ASN A 45 -10.02 -16.67 24.17
N TRP A 46 -10.36 -17.35 23.07
CA TRP A 46 -11.70 -17.36 22.48
C TRP A 46 -12.79 -17.68 23.52
N SER A 47 -12.49 -18.52 24.52
CA SER A 47 -13.47 -18.90 25.55
C SER A 47 -13.92 -17.72 26.43
N LYS A 48 -13.05 -16.74 26.71
CA LYS A 48 -13.41 -15.55 27.49
C LYS A 48 -14.30 -14.58 26.73
N ILE A 49 -14.15 -14.52 25.41
CA ILE A 49 -15.00 -13.71 24.53
C ILE A 49 -16.39 -14.34 24.41
N VAL A 50 -16.44 -15.64 24.11
CA VAL A 50 -17.71 -16.38 23.93
C VAL A 50 -18.50 -16.45 25.25
N SER A 51 -17.82 -16.48 26.40
CA SER A 51 -18.47 -16.44 27.73
C SER A 51 -18.88 -15.04 28.20
N GLY A 52 -18.71 -13.98 27.39
CA GLY A 52 -19.08 -12.62 27.76
C GLY A 52 -18.19 -11.95 28.82
N ASN A 53 -17.07 -12.57 29.16
CA ASN A 53 -16.14 -12.10 30.19
C ASN A 53 -14.98 -11.24 29.64
N THR A 54 -15.08 -10.74 28.41
CA THR A 54 -14.04 -9.93 27.78
C THR A 54 -13.64 -8.73 28.64
N HIS A 55 -14.59 -8.04 29.29
CA HIS A 55 -14.34 -6.87 30.13
C HIS A 55 -13.42 -7.13 31.35
N LYS A 56 -13.18 -8.40 31.70
CA LYS A 56 -12.30 -8.81 32.81
C LYS A 56 -10.88 -9.17 32.36
N ASP A 57 -10.61 -9.11 31.05
CA ASP A 57 -9.32 -9.44 30.45
C ASP A 57 -8.86 -8.27 29.58
N GLU A 58 -7.95 -7.44 30.09
CA GLU A 58 -7.47 -6.23 29.42
C GLU A 58 -6.94 -6.50 28.01
N ASN A 59 -6.29 -7.64 27.82
CA ASN A 59 -5.76 -8.03 26.52
C ASN A 59 -6.90 -8.39 25.55
N ALA A 60 -7.92 -9.12 26.01
CA ALA A 60 -9.12 -9.38 25.20
C ALA A 60 -9.86 -8.08 24.84
N VAL A 61 -9.97 -7.12 25.77
CA VAL A 61 -10.58 -5.80 25.51
C VAL A 61 -9.79 -5.03 24.45
N ALA A 62 -8.47 -4.95 24.60
CA ALA A 62 -7.61 -4.27 23.64
C ALA A 62 -7.78 -4.85 22.23
N MET A 63 -7.77 -6.18 22.10
CA MET A 63 -7.94 -6.85 20.81
C MET A 63 -9.33 -6.64 20.20
N ILE A 64 -10.42 -6.76 20.97
CA ILE A 64 -11.77 -6.48 20.44
C ILE A 64 -11.88 -5.02 19.98
N THR A 65 -11.27 -4.09 20.71
CA THR A 65 -11.23 -2.67 20.33
C THR A 65 -10.46 -2.48 19.02
N THR A 66 -9.29 -3.12 18.86
CA THR A 66 -8.54 -3.12 17.60
C THR A 66 -9.36 -3.72 16.46
N ILE A 67 -10.01 -4.87 16.66
CA ILE A 67 -10.86 -5.50 15.64
C ILE A 67 -12.01 -4.56 15.26
N THR A 68 -12.69 -3.97 16.25
CA THR A 68 -13.82 -3.06 16.02
C THR A 68 -13.39 -1.82 15.23
N THR A 69 -12.27 -1.20 15.61
CA THR A 69 -11.73 -0.03 14.90
C THR A 69 -11.30 -0.36 13.48
N GLU A 70 -10.67 -1.51 13.24
CA GLU A 70 -10.29 -1.94 11.89
C GLU A 70 -11.51 -2.34 11.05
N MET A 71 -12.53 -2.98 11.63
CA MET A 71 -13.79 -3.28 10.94
C MET A 71 -14.51 -1.99 10.53
N LYS A 72 -14.55 -0.98 11.40
CA LYS A 72 -15.11 0.34 11.08
C LYS A 72 -14.34 1.01 9.93
N LYS A 73 -13.00 1.01 9.97
CA LYS A 73 -12.16 1.54 8.87
C LYS A 73 -12.40 0.78 7.56
N LYS A 74 -12.64 -0.52 7.61
CA LYS A 74 -12.94 -1.35 6.44
C LYS A 74 -14.31 -1.01 5.85
N GLU A 75 -15.30 -0.80 6.71
CA GLU A 75 -16.65 -0.36 6.33
C GLU A 75 -16.61 1.02 5.66
N GLU A 76 -15.88 1.98 6.24
CA GLU A 76 -15.68 3.33 5.66
C GLU A 76 -15.02 3.29 4.28
N ARG A 77 -14.21 2.26 3.98
CA ARG A 77 -13.55 2.09 2.67
C ARG A 77 -14.29 1.15 1.73
N ALA A 78 -15.40 0.56 2.16
CA ALA A 78 -16.10 -0.48 1.39
C ALA A 78 -16.57 0.06 0.02
N ASN A 79 -16.91 1.35 -0.04
CA ASN A 79 -17.41 2.02 -1.24
C ASN A 79 -16.33 2.83 -1.97
N ASN A 80 -15.07 2.70 -1.60
CA ASN A 80 -13.98 3.42 -2.25
C ASN A 80 -13.52 2.71 -3.52
N VAL A 81 -13.12 3.50 -4.51
CA VAL A 81 -12.32 3.11 -5.67
C VAL A 81 -11.04 3.93 -5.73
N ILE A 82 -10.01 3.38 -6.37
CA ILE A 82 -8.76 4.08 -6.63
C ILE A 82 -8.73 4.42 -8.12
N LEU A 83 -8.43 5.67 -8.44
CA LEU A 83 -8.15 6.11 -9.80
C LEU A 83 -6.67 6.42 -9.93
N ALA A 84 -6.05 5.95 -11.00
CA ALA A 84 -4.71 6.35 -11.42
C ALA A 84 -4.83 7.23 -12.66
N ILE A 85 -4.44 8.51 -12.52
CA ILE A 85 -4.65 9.53 -13.55
C ILE A 85 -3.30 10.19 -13.85
N PRO A 86 -2.89 10.33 -15.12
CA PRO A 86 -1.69 11.10 -15.46
C PRO A 86 -1.81 12.54 -14.96
N GLU A 87 -0.75 13.07 -14.33
CA GLU A 87 -0.76 14.41 -13.74
C GLU A 87 -1.13 15.50 -14.76
N ALA A 88 -0.76 15.32 -16.03
CA ALA A 88 -1.11 16.24 -17.12
C ALA A 88 -2.62 16.39 -17.36
N LYS A 89 -3.46 15.46 -16.91
CA LYS A 89 -4.93 15.53 -17.04
C LYS A 89 -5.60 16.32 -15.91
N LEU A 90 -4.86 16.64 -14.85
CA LEU A 90 -5.32 17.50 -13.76
C LEU A 90 -4.81 18.92 -14.02
N THR A 91 -5.48 19.62 -14.96
CA THR A 91 -5.09 20.95 -15.42
C THR A 91 -5.39 22.06 -14.40
N GLU A 92 -6.34 21.82 -13.50
CA GLU A 92 -6.78 22.80 -12.49
C GLU A 92 -6.30 22.40 -11.09
N PRO A 93 -5.80 23.36 -10.28
CA PRO A 93 -5.49 23.09 -8.88
C PRO A 93 -6.78 22.71 -8.14
N ASN A 94 -6.78 21.55 -7.49
CA ASN A 94 -7.94 20.93 -6.83
C ASN A 94 -9.04 20.39 -7.79
N GLY A 95 -8.74 20.24 -9.09
CA GLY A 95 -9.67 19.71 -10.09
C GLY A 95 -9.96 18.21 -9.98
N GLU A 96 -9.40 17.51 -8.99
CA GLU A 96 -9.58 16.06 -8.78
C GLU A 96 -11.05 15.66 -8.62
N ALA A 97 -11.82 16.46 -7.86
CA ALA A 97 -13.22 16.17 -7.60
C ALA A 97 -14.07 16.30 -8.87
N ASP A 98 -13.82 17.34 -9.65
CA ASP A 98 -14.57 17.62 -10.88
C ASP A 98 -14.21 16.62 -11.98
N PHE A 99 -12.93 16.26 -12.08
CA PHE A 99 -12.48 15.17 -12.95
C PHE A 99 -13.19 13.86 -12.61
N ALA A 100 -13.22 13.47 -11.32
CA ALA A 100 -13.88 12.23 -10.92
C ALA A 100 -15.40 12.25 -11.18
N LYS A 101 -16.06 13.40 -10.97
CA LYS A 101 -17.50 13.56 -11.26
C LYS A 101 -17.80 13.48 -12.75
N LYS A 102 -16.97 14.12 -13.59
CA LYS A 102 -17.09 14.03 -15.05
C LYS A 102 -16.90 12.58 -15.51
N LEU A 103 -15.82 11.93 -15.06
CA LEU A 103 -15.53 10.53 -15.35
C LEU A 103 -16.71 9.61 -14.99
N ALA A 104 -17.26 9.75 -13.79
CA ALA A 104 -18.42 8.97 -13.37
C ALA A 104 -19.64 9.22 -14.28
N THR A 105 -19.89 10.48 -14.64
CA THR A 105 -21.01 10.86 -15.52
C THR A 105 -20.87 10.23 -16.90
N ASP A 106 -19.65 10.21 -17.46
CA ASP A 106 -19.36 9.58 -18.75
C ASP A 106 -19.47 8.04 -18.70
N MET A 107 -19.33 7.46 -17.50
CA MET A 107 -19.67 6.05 -17.24
C MET A 107 -21.18 5.82 -17.02
N GLY A 108 -22.01 6.86 -17.10
CA GLY A 108 -23.45 6.79 -16.82
C GLY A 108 -23.78 6.69 -15.33
N ILE A 109 -22.85 7.05 -14.45
CA ILE A 109 -23.03 7.11 -12.99
C ILE A 109 -23.17 8.58 -12.62
N SER A 110 -24.25 8.95 -11.93
CA SER A 110 -24.40 10.34 -11.47
C SER A 110 -23.20 10.79 -10.64
N GLY A 111 -22.55 11.88 -11.05
CA GLY A 111 -21.44 12.47 -10.29
C GLY A 111 -21.81 12.89 -8.86
N MET A 112 -23.11 13.04 -8.56
CA MET A 112 -23.61 13.28 -7.20
C MET A 112 -23.40 12.09 -6.25
N LYS A 113 -23.24 10.88 -6.80
CA LYS A 113 -22.93 9.67 -6.01
C LYS A 113 -21.48 9.63 -5.53
N ILE A 114 -20.65 10.60 -5.91
CA ILE A 114 -19.30 10.79 -5.38
C ILE A 114 -19.41 11.68 -4.13
N LYS A 115 -19.08 11.10 -2.98
CA LYS A 115 -19.11 11.77 -1.69
C LYS A 115 -17.85 12.59 -1.42
N ASN A 116 -16.70 12.02 -1.75
CA ASN A 116 -15.41 12.66 -1.49
C ASN A 116 -14.35 12.16 -2.48
N VAL A 117 -13.35 13.01 -2.76
CA VAL A 117 -12.19 12.67 -3.56
C VAL A 117 -10.95 13.18 -2.85
N ARG A 118 -9.96 12.30 -2.64
CA ARG A 118 -8.71 12.67 -1.98
C ARG A 118 -7.50 12.10 -2.71
N ARG A 119 -6.47 12.94 -2.89
CA ARG A 119 -5.19 12.54 -3.44
C ARG A 119 -4.38 11.72 -2.42
N ILE A 120 -3.83 10.60 -2.85
CA ILE A 120 -2.87 9.83 -2.05
C ILE A 120 -1.51 10.52 -2.19
N LYS A 121 -1.06 11.20 -1.14
CA LYS A 121 0.28 11.78 -1.10
C LYS A 121 1.32 10.65 -1.04
N ARG A 122 2.28 10.66 -1.96
CA ARG A 122 3.47 9.79 -1.84
C ARG A 122 4.29 10.28 -0.65
N LYS A 123 4.62 9.39 0.28
CA LYS A 123 5.61 9.67 1.33
C LYS A 123 6.97 9.76 0.64
N LEU A 124 7.56 10.96 0.55
CA LEU A 124 8.96 11.08 0.16
C LEU A 124 9.81 10.51 1.30
N GLU A 125 10.18 9.24 1.20
CA GLU A 125 11.26 8.70 2.02
C GLU A 125 12.57 9.23 1.43
N GLY A 126 13.34 9.93 2.25
CA GLY A 126 14.51 10.68 1.84
C GLY A 126 15.51 9.82 1.08
N SER A 127 15.69 10.11 -0.20
CA SER A 127 16.94 9.92 -0.90
C SER A 127 17.00 10.99 -1.98
N THR A 128 17.87 11.97 -1.73
CA THR A 128 18.33 12.94 -2.70
C THR A 128 19.06 12.17 -3.79
N THR A 129 18.31 11.70 -4.78
CA THR A 129 18.83 11.32 -6.07
C THR A 129 17.92 12.02 -7.05
N ILE A 130 18.53 12.75 -7.97
CA ILE A 130 17.87 13.49 -9.04
C ILE A 130 17.04 12.48 -9.83
N LEU A 131 15.79 12.28 -9.41
CA LEU A 131 14.80 11.61 -10.22
C LEU A 131 14.41 12.64 -11.25
N ILE A 132 15.03 12.51 -12.41
CA ILE A 132 14.43 12.88 -13.69
C ILE A 132 12.93 12.68 -13.52
N THR A 133 12.18 13.78 -13.51
CA THR A 133 10.73 13.79 -13.45
C THR A 133 10.23 13.16 -14.74
N ASN A 134 10.20 11.83 -14.78
CA ASN A 134 9.46 11.12 -15.78
C ASN A 134 8.00 11.55 -15.58
N LYS A 135 7.47 12.32 -16.54
CA LYS A 135 6.10 12.83 -16.64
C LYS A 135 5.01 11.73 -16.66
N THR A 136 5.36 10.51 -16.26
CA THR A 136 4.56 9.29 -16.37
C THR A 136 4.08 8.75 -15.03
N ASP A 137 4.43 9.37 -13.90
CA ASP A 137 3.92 8.92 -12.61
C ASP A 137 2.44 9.30 -12.45
N PRO A 138 1.52 8.34 -12.34
CA PRO A 138 0.11 8.63 -12.18
C PRO A 138 -0.18 9.19 -10.79
N VAL A 139 -1.03 10.18 -10.75
CA VAL A 139 -1.68 10.67 -9.53
C VAL A 139 -2.71 9.65 -9.09
N LEU A 140 -2.58 9.17 -7.86
CA LEU A 140 -3.54 8.26 -7.26
C LEU A 140 -4.59 9.04 -6.46
N LEU A 141 -5.85 8.82 -6.80
CA LEU A 141 -7.00 9.38 -6.09
C LEU A 141 -7.80 8.27 -5.42
N VAL A 142 -8.26 8.51 -4.20
CA VAL A 142 -9.33 7.72 -3.58
C VAL A 142 -10.63 8.46 -3.83
N VAL A 143 -11.56 7.80 -4.52
CA VAL A 143 -12.92 8.29 -4.74
C VAL A 143 -13.86 7.49 -3.85
N GLU A 144 -14.53 8.18 -2.92
CA GLU A 144 -15.53 7.63 -2.03
C GLU A 144 -16.90 7.76 -2.69
N LEU A 145 -17.55 6.62 -2.95
CA LEU A 145 -18.91 6.59 -3.47
C LEU A 145 -19.95 6.44 -2.36
N GLU A 146 -21.13 6.99 -2.59
CA GLU A 146 -22.26 6.94 -1.67
C GLU A 146 -22.75 5.49 -1.45
N THR A 147 -22.71 4.67 -2.49
CA THR A 147 -23.26 3.31 -2.48
C THR A 147 -22.31 2.28 -3.06
N LYS A 148 -22.45 1.02 -2.60
CA LYS A 148 -21.69 -0.12 -3.10
C LYS A 148 -22.03 -0.42 -4.56
N GLU A 149 -23.28 -0.18 -4.94
CA GLU A 149 -23.81 -0.35 -6.29
C GLU A 149 -23.09 0.57 -7.26
N ALA A 150 -22.94 1.85 -6.90
CA ALA A 150 -22.19 2.83 -7.70
C ALA A 150 -20.72 2.42 -7.86
N LYS A 151 -20.06 1.96 -6.79
CA LYS A 151 -18.70 1.41 -6.86
C LYS A 151 -18.63 0.25 -7.85
N MET A 152 -19.52 -0.73 -7.73
CA MET A 152 -19.51 -1.93 -8.57
C MET A 152 -19.78 -1.58 -10.03
N GLU A 153 -20.66 -0.61 -10.29
CA GLU A 153 -20.91 -0.10 -11.63
C GLU A 153 -19.66 0.57 -12.23
N MET A 154 -18.98 1.41 -11.44
CA MET A 154 -17.75 2.08 -11.86
C MET A 154 -16.66 1.06 -12.20
N VAL A 155 -16.47 0.03 -11.35
CA VAL A 155 -15.50 -1.04 -11.60
C VAL A 155 -15.86 -1.88 -12.84
N ARG A 156 -17.14 -2.15 -13.08
CA ARG A 156 -17.57 -2.91 -14.28
C ARG A 156 -17.33 -2.14 -15.57
N LYS A 157 -17.60 -0.82 -15.55
CA LYS A 157 -17.47 0.06 -16.72
C LYS A 157 -16.06 0.63 -16.89
N SER A 158 -15.12 0.36 -15.98
CA SER A 158 -13.75 0.88 -16.08
C SER A 158 -13.02 0.41 -17.34
N ARG A 159 -13.32 -0.80 -17.83
CA ARG A 159 -12.70 -1.32 -19.05
C ARG A 159 -13.15 -0.57 -20.31
N SER A 160 -14.40 -0.10 -20.36
CA SER A 160 -14.89 0.68 -21.51
C SER A 160 -14.31 2.08 -21.55
N LEU A 161 -13.84 2.63 -20.42
CA LEU A 161 -13.13 3.92 -20.41
C LEU A 161 -11.89 3.92 -21.30
N ARG A 162 -11.22 2.79 -21.46
CA ARG A 162 -10.05 2.67 -22.34
C ARG A 162 -10.35 2.93 -23.81
N GLN A 163 -11.62 2.82 -24.20
CA GLN A 163 -12.07 3.08 -25.56
C GLN A 163 -12.34 4.57 -25.82
N ILE A 164 -12.43 5.38 -24.74
CA ILE A 164 -12.62 6.82 -24.80
C ILE A 164 -11.23 7.47 -24.83
N ALA A 165 -10.93 8.24 -25.88
CA ALA A 165 -9.63 8.88 -26.05
C ALA A 165 -9.24 9.76 -24.85
N GLU A 166 -10.22 10.38 -24.18
CA GLU A 166 -10.00 11.19 -22.98
C GLU A 166 -9.58 10.36 -21.75
N TYR A 167 -9.82 9.05 -21.71
CA TYR A 167 -9.60 8.21 -20.51
C TYR A 167 -8.74 6.97 -20.77
N ASN A 168 -8.11 6.88 -21.95
CA ASN A 168 -7.33 5.71 -22.38
C ASN A 168 -6.10 5.38 -21.51
N ASP A 169 -5.63 6.35 -20.74
CA ASP A 169 -4.49 6.27 -19.81
C ASP A 169 -4.92 6.41 -18.33
N VAL A 170 -6.23 6.38 -18.05
CA VAL A 170 -6.82 6.37 -16.71
C VAL A 170 -7.16 4.94 -16.33
N TYR A 171 -6.78 4.54 -15.11
CA TYR A 171 -6.95 3.18 -14.60
C TYR A 171 -7.69 3.11 -13.28
#